data_AF-A0A446C4F4-F1
#
_entry.id   AF-A0A446C4F4-F1
#
_cell.length_a   1.000
_cell.length_b   1.000
_cell.length_c   1.000
_cell.angle_alpha   90.00
_cell.angle_beta   90.00
_cell.angle_gamma   90.00
#
_symmetry.space_group_name_H-M   'P 1'
#
loop_
_entity.id
_entity.type
_entity.pdbx_description
1 polymer ?
#
loop_
_entity_poly.entity_id
_entity_poly.type
_entity_poly.pdbx_seq_one_letter_code
_entity_poly.pdbx_strand_id
1 'polypeptide(L)'
;MQQSSPVSPLTTDDTAVSIPPPEPPKVLQDVLARADVQINGTRPWDIHVHDKHMYDRVFASWSLGLGESYMDGEWDCDELDELFTRLLRADMGSAALGLARVKLIAEHLRHKLFNLQSKNRAFEVGKQHYDAGNDVFEAMLDSRMIYSCAYWEHAQTLEEAQFAKLDMICRKLQLKQGETLLDIGCGWGGLAKFAAERYGVKVTGVTVSKEQLALAQDRVKGLPVELLLQDYRDLQGTFDKVVSVGMFEHVGPKNYDTYFTHVQRLLAPGGAFLLHTIGIASTSQSTDPWIDRYVFPNGKLPSAREIATAVEGRFIIEDWHNFGADYDRTLMAWWEKFERAWPELESRYGTRFYRMWKYYLMCCAGFFRSREGQLWQVMLTHPQRQDTYRSLR
;
A
#
# COMPACT_ATOMS: atom_id res chain seq x y z
N MET A 1 -47.99 -67.69 11.60
CA MET A 1 -48.09 -66.95 10.32
C MET A 1 -48.27 -65.48 10.66
N GLN A 2 -47.18 -64.71 10.63
CA GLN A 2 -47.21 -63.26 10.44
C GLN A 2 -45.78 -62.85 10.08
N GLN A 3 -45.62 -62.44 8.83
CA GLN A 3 -44.35 -62.07 8.20
C GLN A 3 -43.93 -60.69 8.70
N SER A 4 -42.65 -60.58 9.05
CA SER A 4 -41.93 -59.34 9.29
C SER A 4 -41.61 -58.64 7.96
N SER A 5 -42.12 -57.44 7.75
CA SER A 5 -41.69 -56.54 6.68
C SER A 5 -40.39 -55.84 7.07
N PRO A 6 -39.38 -55.72 6.18
CA PRO A 6 -38.18 -54.94 6.44
C PRO A 6 -38.46 -53.45 6.19
N VAL A 7 -38.03 -52.60 7.14
CA VAL A 7 -38.02 -51.14 7.00
C VAL A 7 -36.80 -50.77 6.17
N SER A 8 -37.02 -50.21 4.97
CA SER A 8 -35.96 -49.60 4.16
C SER A 8 -35.40 -48.35 4.84
N PRO A 9 -34.08 -48.08 4.75
CA PRO A 9 -33.52 -46.83 5.22
C PRO A 9 -33.94 -45.68 4.28
N LEU A 10 -34.46 -44.60 4.86
CA LEU A 10 -34.65 -43.31 4.19
C LEU A 10 -33.28 -42.81 3.72
N THR A 11 -33.04 -42.86 2.42
CA THR A 11 -32.03 -42.05 1.74
C THR A 11 -32.44 -40.59 1.87
N THR A 12 -31.71 -39.81 2.68
CA THR A 12 -31.78 -38.36 2.65
C THR A 12 -31.10 -37.89 1.37
N ASP A 13 -31.93 -37.67 0.35
CA ASP A 13 -31.54 -37.03 -0.90
C ASP A 13 -31.37 -35.53 -0.60
N ASP A 14 -30.18 -35.15 -0.11
CA ASP A 14 -29.81 -33.76 0.17
C ASP A 14 -29.34 -33.10 -1.14
N THR A 15 -30.22 -33.08 -2.15
CA THR A 15 -30.03 -32.26 -3.34
C THR A 15 -30.38 -30.82 -2.97
N ALA A 16 -29.41 -30.10 -2.41
CA ALA A 16 -29.48 -28.65 -2.32
C ALA A 16 -29.75 -28.11 -3.73
N VAL A 17 -30.95 -27.57 -3.95
CA VAL A 17 -31.34 -26.94 -5.22
C VAL A 17 -30.42 -25.74 -5.42
N SER A 18 -29.42 -25.87 -6.29
CA SER A 18 -28.53 -24.74 -6.59
C SER A 18 -29.34 -23.67 -7.33
N ILE A 19 -29.60 -22.55 -6.66
CA ILE A 19 -30.22 -21.39 -7.29
C ILE A 19 -29.26 -20.93 -8.39
N PRO A 20 -29.71 -20.79 -9.65
CA PRO A 20 -28.84 -20.34 -10.73
C PRO A 20 -28.34 -18.92 -10.41
N PRO A 21 -27.09 -18.61 -10.78
CA PRO A 21 -26.52 -17.30 -10.48
C PRO A 21 -27.30 -16.20 -11.21
N PRO A 22 -27.33 -14.98 -10.65
CA PRO A 22 -28.11 -13.88 -11.19
C PRO A 22 -27.61 -13.45 -12.58
N GLU A 23 -28.54 -13.20 -13.50
CA GLU A 23 -28.24 -12.84 -14.88
C GLU A 23 -27.41 -11.53 -14.95
N PRO A 24 -26.22 -11.54 -15.57
CA PRO A 24 -25.35 -10.38 -15.59
C PRO A 24 -25.81 -9.30 -16.57
N PRO A 25 -25.79 -8.01 -16.18
CA PRO A 25 -26.08 -6.90 -17.11
C PRO A 25 -25.13 -6.89 -18.30
N LYS A 26 -25.67 -6.82 -19.53
CA LYS A 26 -24.87 -6.85 -20.77
C LYS A 26 -23.75 -5.78 -20.80
N VAL A 27 -24.04 -4.58 -20.31
CA VAL A 27 -23.04 -3.50 -20.22
C VAL A 27 -21.83 -3.88 -19.36
N LEU A 28 -22.03 -4.62 -18.27
CA LEU A 28 -20.94 -5.05 -17.39
C LEU A 28 -20.15 -6.19 -18.05
N GLN A 29 -20.85 -7.12 -18.72
CA GLN A 29 -20.21 -8.16 -19.53
C GLN A 29 -19.32 -7.56 -20.62
N ASP A 30 -19.83 -6.56 -21.36
CA ASP A 30 -19.09 -5.90 -22.44
C ASP A 30 -17.84 -5.16 -21.94
N VAL A 31 -17.91 -4.58 -20.73
CA VAL A 31 -16.75 -3.93 -20.09
C VAL A 31 -15.72 -4.95 -19.65
N LEU A 32 -16.14 -6.00 -18.93
CA LEU A 32 -15.24 -7.05 -18.42
C LEU A 32 -14.61 -7.88 -19.55
N ALA A 33 -15.33 -8.09 -20.65
CA ALA A 33 -14.82 -8.81 -21.83
C ALA A 33 -13.58 -8.13 -22.45
N ARG A 34 -13.45 -6.79 -22.32
CA ARG A 34 -12.24 -6.07 -22.77
C ARG A 34 -10.99 -6.43 -21.97
N ALA A 35 -11.17 -6.87 -20.73
CA ALA A 35 -10.12 -7.35 -19.85
C ALA A 35 -9.99 -8.88 -19.90
N ASP A 36 -10.69 -9.55 -20.82
CA ASP A 36 -10.75 -11.02 -20.87
C ASP A 36 -11.25 -11.61 -19.54
N VAL A 37 -12.27 -10.99 -18.95
CA VAL A 37 -12.96 -11.42 -17.72
C VAL A 37 -14.42 -11.73 -18.04
N GLN A 38 -14.94 -12.83 -17.50
CA GLN A 38 -16.32 -13.25 -17.63
C GLN A 38 -17.02 -13.24 -16.26
N ILE A 39 -18.33 -12.96 -16.27
CA ILE A 39 -19.18 -13.14 -15.10
C ILE A 39 -19.72 -14.57 -15.11
N ASN A 40 -19.53 -15.29 -14.01
CA ASN A 40 -19.79 -16.72 -13.84
C ASN A 40 -19.05 -17.57 -14.89
N GLY A 41 -17.85 -17.14 -15.28
CA GLY A 41 -16.95 -17.90 -16.13
C GLY A 41 -16.24 -19.01 -15.36
N THR A 42 -15.34 -19.74 -16.01
CA THR A 42 -14.66 -20.91 -15.41
C THR A 42 -13.17 -20.70 -15.16
N ARG A 43 -12.63 -19.51 -15.47
CA ARG A 43 -11.21 -19.22 -15.29
C ARG A 43 -10.96 -18.70 -13.88
N PRO A 44 -9.77 -18.90 -13.30
CA PRO A 44 -9.49 -18.50 -11.92
C PRO A 44 -9.72 -17.00 -11.63
N TRP A 45 -9.51 -16.15 -12.64
CA TRP A 45 -9.71 -14.69 -12.55
C TRP A 45 -11.12 -14.23 -12.98
N ASP A 46 -12.04 -15.15 -13.29
CA ASP A 46 -13.43 -14.80 -13.58
C ASP A 46 -14.19 -14.49 -12.28
N ILE A 47 -15.19 -13.62 -12.39
CA ILE A 47 -16.01 -13.17 -11.26
C ILE A 47 -17.18 -14.14 -11.10
N HIS A 48 -17.40 -14.69 -9.91
CA HIS A 48 -18.55 -15.52 -9.56
C HIS A 48 -19.53 -14.72 -8.71
N VAL A 49 -20.71 -14.42 -9.25
CA VAL A 49 -21.71 -13.57 -8.58
C VAL A 49 -22.74 -14.45 -7.89
N HIS A 50 -22.92 -14.23 -6.60
CA HIS A 50 -23.89 -14.95 -5.75
C HIS A 50 -25.15 -14.12 -5.51
N ASP A 51 -25.03 -12.79 -5.48
CA ASP A 51 -26.13 -11.87 -5.24
C ASP A 51 -26.19 -10.75 -6.31
N LYS A 52 -27.38 -10.54 -6.88
CA LYS A 52 -27.64 -9.49 -7.87
C LYS A 52 -27.42 -8.07 -7.32
N HIS A 53 -27.48 -7.89 -6.00
CA HIS A 53 -27.21 -6.61 -5.33
C HIS A 53 -25.80 -6.08 -5.68
N MET A 54 -24.86 -6.97 -6.01
CA MET A 54 -23.52 -6.62 -6.49
C MET A 54 -23.59 -5.66 -7.69
N TYR A 55 -24.46 -5.94 -8.67
CA TYR A 55 -24.58 -5.12 -9.87
C TYR A 55 -25.06 -3.70 -9.56
N ASP A 56 -26.07 -3.57 -8.70
CA ASP A 56 -26.62 -2.27 -8.30
C ASP A 56 -25.56 -1.42 -7.60
N ARG A 57 -24.73 -2.03 -6.75
CA ARG A 57 -23.63 -1.36 -6.04
C ARG A 57 -22.52 -0.91 -6.99
N VAL A 58 -22.14 -1.76 -7.95
CA VAL A 58 -21.15 -1.42 -9.00
C VAL A 58 -21.66 -0.27 -9.88
N PHE A 59 -22.93 -0.24 -10.28
CA PHE A 59 -23.47 0.89 -11.04
C PHE A 59 -23.61 2.17 -10.20
N ALA A 60 -23.81 2.05 -8.90
CA ALA A 60 -23.91 3.20 -8.00
C ALA A 60 -22.56 3.86 -7.73
N SER A 61 -21.52 3.05 -7.50
CA SER A 61 -20.27 3.52 -6.88
C SER A 61 -18.98 2.86 -7.42
N TRP A 62 -19.08 2.12 -8.52
CA TRP A 62 -17.98 1.45 -9.22
C TRP A 62 -17.03 0.70 -8.29
N SER A 63 -15.77 1.14 -8.11
CA SER A 63 -14.76 0.43 -7.32
C SER A 63 -15.12 0.30 -5.84
N LEU A 64 -15.78 1.31 -5.26
CA LEU A 64 -16.31 1.23 -3.90
C LEU A 64 -17.38 0.14 -3.81
N GLY A 65 -18.31 0.12 -4.74
CA GLY A 65 -19.38 -0.89 -4.79
C GLY A 65 -18.84 -2.29 -5.06
N LEU A 66 -17.86 -2.43 -5.94
CA LEU A 66 -17.19 -3.69 -6.25
C LEU A 66 -16.48 -4.26 -5.00
N GLY A 67 -15.73 -3.42 -4.28
CA GLY A 67 -15.02 -3.86 -3.08
C GLY A 67 -15.94 -4.13 -1.90
N GLU A 68 -16.97 -3.30 -1.66
CA GLU A 68 -17.90 -3.57 -0.57
C GLU A 68 -18.77 -4.81 -0.83
N SER A 69 -19.24 -5.02 -2.06
CA SER A 69 -19.95 -6.24 -2.44
C SER A 69 -19.09 -7.49 -2.29
N TYR A 70 -17.77 -7.40 -2.58
CA TYR A 70 -16.83 -8.47 -2.27
C TYR A 70 -16.78 -8.71 -0.77
N MET A 71 -16.59 -7.67 0.05
CA MET A 71 -16.53 -7.78 1.51
C MET A 71 -17.81 -8.35 2.14
N ASP A 72 -18.97 -8.14 1.49
CA ASP A 72 -20.28 -8.66 1.89
C ASP A 72 -20.56 -10.09 1.38
N GLY A 73 -19.67 -10.68 0.59
CA GLY A 73 -19.83 -12.04 0.06
C GLY A 73 -20.80 -12.15 -1.12
N GLU A 74 -21.12 -11.04 -1.78
CA GLU A 74 -22.04 -11.01 -2.92
C GLU A 74 -21.39 -11.56 -4.20
N TRP A 75 -20.06 -11.63 -4.25
CA TRP A 75 -19.29 -12.26 -5.32
C TRP A 75 -17.91 -12.73 -4.85
N ASP A 76 -17.31 -13.66 -5.58
CA ASP A 76 -15.98 -14.22 -5.36
C ASP A 76 -15.16 -14.32 -6.64
N CYS A 77 -13.85 -14.50 -6.48
CA CYS A 77 -12.87 -14.76 -7.53
C CYS A 77 -11.68 -15.49 -6.90
N ASP A 78 -11.17 -16.52 -7.57
CA ASP A 78 -10.11 -17.35 -7.01
C ASP A 78 -8.76 -16.60 -7.05
N GLU A 79 -8.46 -15.96 -8.19
CA GLU A 79 -7.25 -15.17 -8.45
C GLU A 79 -7.58 -13.69 -8.61
N LEU A 80 -7.93 -13.03 -7.50
CA LEU A 80 -8.27 -11.59 -7.46
C LEU A 80 -7.15 -10.70 -8.01
N ASP A 81 -5.90 -11.02 -7.71
CA ASP A 81 -4.72 -10.29 -8.15
C ASP A 81 -4.58 -10.31 -9.68
N GLU A 82 -4.87 -11.44 -10.33
CA GLU A 82 -4.93 -11.54 -11.78
C GLU A 82 -6.14 -10.81 -12.37
N LEU A 83 -7.32 -10.91 -11.73
CA LEU A 83 -8.49 -10.10 -12.10
C LEU A 83 -8.15 -8.60 -12.13
N PHE A 84 -7.57 -8.06 -11.06
CA PHE A 84 -7.19 -6.64 -11.00
C PHE A 84 -6.10 -6.29 -12.01
N THR A 85 -5.11 -7.17 -12.21
CA THR A 85 -4.08 -6.97 -13.23
C THR A 85 -4.70 -6.77 -14.61
N ARG A 86 -5.68 -7.59 -14.97
CA ARG A 86 -6.38 -7.55 -16.26
C ARG A 86 -7.24 -6.31 -16.42
N LEU A 87 -8.05 -5.99 -15.40
CA LEU A 87 -8.91 -4.82 -15.41
C LEU A 87 -8.11 -3.53 -15.63
N LEU A 88 -6.99 -3.38 -14.93
CA LEU A 88 -6.11 -2.22 -15.02
C LEU A 88 -5.39 -2.15 -16.39
N ARG A 89 -4.86 -3.27 -16.88
CA ARG A 89 -4.23 -3.31 -18.22
C ARG A 89 -5.22 -2.95 -19.34
N ALA A 90 -6.47 -3.34 -19.22
CA ALA A 90 -7.52 -3.00 -20.19
C ALA A 90 -7.90 -1.51 -20.14
N ASP A 91 -7.87 -0.87 -18.95
CA ASP A 91 -8.10 0.56 -18.82
C ASP A 91 -6.97 1.39 -19.45
N MET A 92 -5.70 0.97 -19.28
CA MET A 92 -4.55 1.62 -19.93
C MET A 92 -4.65 1.67 -21.47
N GLY A 93 -5.35 0.70 -22.09
CA GLY A 93 -5.57 0.64 -23.54
C GLY A 93 -6.81 1.41 -24.01
N SER A 94 -7.70 1.82 -23.12
CA SER A 94 -8.99 2.38 -23.50
C SER A 94 -9.24 3.76 -22.87
N ALA A 95 -9.27 4.80 -23.70
CA ALA A 95 -9.88 6.09 -23.33
C ALA A 95 -11.40 5.99 -23.06
N ALA A 96 -11.95 4.77 -22.89
CA ALA A 96 -13.34 4.39 -23.11
C ALA A 96 -14.06 3.80 -21.88
N LEU A 97 -13.49 3.93 -20.68
CA LEU A 97 -14.27 3.94 -19.42
C LEU A 97 -14.84 5.35 -19.11
N GLY A 98 -14.71 6.29 -20.06
CA GLY A 98 -15.19 7.67 -19.99
C GLY A 98 -16.70 7.85 -19.74
N LEU A 99 -17.53 6.80 -19.90
CA LEU A 99 -18.97 6.87 -19.63
C LEU A 99 -19.34 6.62 -18.16
N ALA A 100 -18.47 6.00 -17.36
CA ALA A 100 -18.65 5.87 -15.90
C ALA A 100 -18.19 7.13 -15.12
N ARG A 101 -17.52 8.07 -15.79
CA ARG A 101 -16.98 9.31 -15.18
C ARG A 101 -18.03 10.36 -14.80
N VAL A 102 -19.28 10.21 -15.23
CA VAL A 102 -20.31 11.25 -15.03
C VAL A 102 -20.83 11.33 -13.58
N LYS A 103 -20.73 10.24 -12.78
CA LYS A 103 -21.08 10.26 -11.34
C LYS A 103 -19.91 10.57 -10.40
N LEU A 104 -18.67 10.48 -10.87
CA LEU A 104 -17.46 10.78 -10.09
C LEU A 104 -17.31 12.28 -9.74
N ILE A 105 -18.08 13.16 -10.37
CA ILE A 105 -17.96 14.63 -10.23
C ILE A 105 -18.31 15.12 -8.81
N ALA A 106 -19.12 14.39 -8.04
CA ALA A 106 -19.52 14.82 -6.69
C ALA A 106 -18.38 14.69 -5.65
N GLU A 107 -17.49 13.69 -5.77
CA GLU A 107 -16.34 13.55 -4.87
C GLU A 107 -15.15 14.46 -5.24
N HIS A 108 -15.10 14.91 -6.51
CA HIS A 108 -14.04 15.77 -7.04
C HIS A 108 -13.97 17.17 -6.40
N LEU A 109 -15.03 17.65 -5.74
CA LEU A 109 -15.05 18.96 -5.08
C LEU A 109 -14.37 18.94 -3.70
N ARG A 110 -14.27 17.80 -3.03
CA ARG A 110 -13.70 17.70 -1.67
C ARG A 110 -12.18 17.89 -1.66
N HIS A 111 -11.46 17.24 -2.56
CA HIS A 111 -9.99 17.35 -2.69
C HIS A 111 -9.53 18.70 -3.27
N LYS A 112 -10.33 19.31 -4.16
CA LYS A 112 -10.03 20.64 -4.72
C LYS A 112 -10.21 21.76 -3.68
N LEU A 113 -11.27 21.73 -2.89
CA LEU A 113 -11.59 22.83 -1.97
C LEU A 113 -10.92 22.74 -0.58
N PHE A 114 -10.56 21.53 -0.11
CA PHE A 114 -9.98 21.35 1.24
C PHE A 114 -8.60 20.71 1.20
N ASN A 115 -7.72 21.07 2.14
CA ASN A 115 -6.44 20.38 2.37
C ASN A 115 -6.70 19.21 3.32
N LEU A 116 -6.81 18.02 2.75
CA LEU A 116 -7.18 16.82 3.50
C LEU A 116 -6.01 16.29 4.37
N GLN A 117 -4.78 16.65 4.04
CA GLN A 117 -3.53 16.27 4.72
C GLN A 117 -2.99 17.38 5.64
N SER A 118 -3.91 18.18 6.22
CA SER A 118 -3.54 19.23 7.17
C SER A 118 -2.94 18.64 8.47
N LYS A 119 -2.16 19.46 9.19
CA LYS A 119 -1.47 19.05 10.42
C LYS A 119 -2.39 18.45 11.48
N ASN A 120 -3.57 19.04 11.69
CA ASN A 120 -4.53 18.54 12.67
C ASN A 120 -5.05 17.13 12.30
N ARG A 121 -5.14 16.82 11.00
CA ARG A 121 -5.62 15.52 10.49
C ARG A 121 -4.54 14.44 10.41
N ALA A 122 -3.26 14.82 10.41
CA ALA A 122 -2.17 13.85 10.41
C ALA A 122 -2.26 12.88 11.62
N PHE A 123 -2.66 13.39 12.79
CA PHE A 123 -2.91 12.58 13.98
C PHE A 123 -4.24 11.80 13.93
N GLU A 124 -5.24 12.24 13.16
CA GLU A 124 -6.49 11.49 12.95
C GLU A 124 -6.25 10.27 12.06
N VAL A 125 -5.49 10.43 10.96
CA VAL A 125 -5.09 9.31 10.10
C VAL A 125 -4.19 8.32 10.86
N GLY A 126 -3.29 8.82 11.72
CA GLY A 126 -2.48 7.97 12.60
C GLY A 126 -3.30 7.18 13.64
N LYS A 127 -4.43 7.73 14.10
CA LYS A 127 -5.38 7.04 15.01
C LYS A 127 -6.38 6.14 14.30
N GLN A 128 -6.67 6.42 13.03
CA GLN A 128 -7.57 5.64 12.17
C GLN A 128 -6.81 4.63 11.30
N HIS A 129 -5.55 4.33 11.63
CA HIS A 129 -4.98 3.05 11.23
C HIS A 129 -5.96 1.98 11.69
N TYR A 130 -6.35 1.12 10.74
CA TYR A 130 -7.37 0.09 10.83
C TYR A 130 -7.59 -0.45 12.25
N ASP A 131 -8.78 -0.96 12.53
CA ASP A 131 -9.00 -1.83 13.69
C ASP A 131 -8.04 -3.06 13.72
N ALA A 132 -7.18 -3.25 12.71
CA ALA A 132 -6.03 -4.16 12.70
C ALA A 132 -4.95 -3.71 13.71
N GLY A 133 -4.79 -4.49 14.78
CA GLY A 133 -3.73 -4.30 15.75
C GLY A 133 -2.36 -4.73 15.22
N ASN A 134 -1.33 -4.51 16.05
CA ASN A 134 0.05 -4.93 15.76
C ASN A 134 0.16 -6.43 15.43
N ASP A 135 -0.73 -7.26 15.95
CA ASP A 135 -0.80 -8.70 15.71
C ASP A 135 -1.03 -9.07 14.23
N VAL A 136 -1.84 -8.31 13.49
CA VAL A 136 -2.00 -8.53 12.03
C VAL A 136 -0.68 -8.24 11.32
N PHE A 137 -0.02 -7.13 11.68
CA PHE A 137 1.25 -6.74 11.09
C PHE A 137 2.38 -7.69 11.49
N GLU A 138 2.43 -8.16 12.74
CA GLU A 138 3.42 -9.14 13.21
C GLU A 138 3.28 -10.48 12.49
N ALA A 139 2.04 -10.92 12.22
CA ALA A 139 1.78 -12.13 11.45
C ALA A 139 2.16 -11.98 9.97
N MET A 140 1.92 -10.80 9.38
CA MET A 140 2.05 -10.55 7.95
C MET A 140 3.46 -10.13 7.50
N LEU A 141 4.17 -9.34 8.31
CA LEU A 141 5.41 -8.67 7.92
C LEU A 141 6.66 -9.54 8.17
N ASP A 142 7.83 -9.00 7.85
CA ASP A 142 9.10 -9.59 8.27
C ASP A 142 9.38 -9.29 9.75
N SER A 143 10.34 -9.99 10.34
CA SER A 143 10.76 -9.79 11.75
C SER A 143 11.12 -8.33 12.12
N ARG A 144 11.45 -7.49 11.12
CA ARG A 144 11.79 -6.08 11.30
C ARG A 144 10.57 -5.15 11.29
N MET A 145 9.36 -5.68 11.08
CA MET A 145 8.10 -4.92 11.00
C MET A 145 8.13 -3.86 9.90
N ILE A 146 8.59 -4.24 8.71
CA ILE A 146 8.70 -3.32 7.57
C ILE A 146 7.43 -3.39 6.71
N TYR A 147 6.56 -2.40 6.86
CA TYR A 147 5.36 -2.24 6.02
C TYR A 147 5.63 -1.32 4.82
N SER A 148 6.53 -1.76 3.94
CA SER A 148 6.87 -1.12 2.68
C SER A 148 7.40 -2.16 1.69
N CYS A 149 7.51 -1.80 0.41
CA CYS A 149 8.12 -2.65 -0.62
C CYS A 149 9.49 -3.21 -0.19
N ALA A 150 9.70 -4.50 -0.44
CA ALA A 150 10.99 -5.17 -0.30
C ALA A 150 11.77 -5.14 -1.63
N TYR A 151 13.03 -5.60 -1.64
CA TYR A 151 13.86 -5.65 -2.84
C TYR A 151 14.26 -7.10 -3.15
N TRP A 152 13.79 -7.64 -4.27
CA TRP A 152 13.75 -9.08 -4.52
C TRP A 152 14.78 -9.58 -5.53
N GLU A 153 15.69 -8.73 -6.01
CA GLU A 153 16.64 -9.05 -7.09
C GLU A 153 17.39 -10.38 -6.86
N HIS A 154 17.83 -10.63 -5.63
CA HIS A 154 18.53 -11.86 -5.23
C HIS A 154 17.90 -12.59 -4.04
N ALA A 155 16.80 -12.06 -3.51
CA ALA A 155 16.15 -12.60 -2.32
C ALA A 155 15.15 -13.71 -2.70
N GLN A 156 15.07 -14.73 -1.85
CA GLN A 156 14.10 -15.82 -1.98
C GLN A 156 13.01 -15.74 -0.91
N THR A 157 13.25 -15.01 0.18
CA THR A 157 12.30 -14.82 1.28
C THR A 157 12.01 -13.33 1.51
N LEU A 158 10.87 -13.04 2.16
CA LEU A 158 10.51 -11.67 2.55
C LEU A 158 11.56 -11.08 3.50
N GLU A 159 12.11 -11.87 4.41
CA GLU A 159 13.13 -11.48 5.38
C GLU A 159 14.43 -11.03 4.70
N GLU A 160 14.87 -11.77 3.68
CA GLU A 160 16.02 -11.41 2.84
C GLU A 160 15.73 -10.19 1.97
N ALA A 161 14.53 -10.12 1.38
CA ALA A 161 14.16 -9.02 0.50
C ALA A 161 14.04 -7.69 1.27
N GLN A 162 13.48 -7.72 2.49
CA GLN A 162 13.42 -6.55 3.34
C GLN A 162 14.80 -6.14 3.82
N PHE A 163 15.65 -7.10 4.18
CA PHE A 163 17.05 -6.84 4.48
C PHE A 163 17.75 -6.12 3.31
N ALA A 164 17.64 -6.67 2.10
CA ALA A 164 18.29 -6.14 0.91
C ALA A 164 17.83 -4.71 0.64
N LYS A 165 16.53 -4.43 0.82
CA LYS A 165 15.97 -3.08 0.68
C LYS A 165 16.53 -2.11 1.73
N LEU A 166 16.60 -2.50 3.01
CA LEU A 166 17.16 -1.65 4.07
C LEU A 166 18.66 -1.39 3.84
N ASP A 167 19.41 -2.40 3.43
CA ASP A 167 20.82 -2.27 3.09
C ASP A 167 21.03 -1.33 1.90
N MET A 168 20.25 -1.51 0.83
CA MET A 168 20.27 -0.63 -0.35
C MET A 168 20.01 0.83 0.03
N ILE A 169 19.02 1.10 0.90
CA ILE A 169 18.75 2.46 1.39
C ILE A 169 20.00 3.05 2.07
N CYS A 170 20.59 2.34 3.02
CA CYS A 170 21.76 2.82 3.76
C CYS A 170 22.98 3.03 2.85
N ARG A 171 23.20 2.12 1.88
CA ARG A 171 24.28 2.24 0.89
C ARG A 171 24.09 3.42 -0.04
N LYS A 172 22.88 3.64 -0.56
CA LYS A 172 22.55 4.81 -1.39
C LYS A 172 22.73 6.11 -0.63
N LEU A 173 22.41 6.15 0.66
CA LEU A 173 22.70 7.31 1.51
C LEU A 173 24.20 7.49 1.79
N GLN A 174 25.03 6.49 1.50
CA GLN A 174 26.46 6.47 1.80
C GLN A 174 26.73 6.74 3.29
N LEU A 175 25.93 6.12 4.17
CA LEU A 175 26.01 6.32 5.62
C LEU A 175 27.43 6.03 6.13
N LYS A 176 27.97 6.94 6.95
CA LYS A 176 29.25 6.76 7.65
C LYS A 176 29.01 6.69 9.16
N GLN A 177 29.84 5.91 9.84
CA GLN A 177 29.77 5.77 11.29
C GLN A 177 29.85 7.15 11.97
N GLY A 178 28.95 7.38 12.93
CA GLY A 178 28.86 8.62 13.70
C GLY A 178 28.03 9.74 13.06
N GLU A 179 27.63 9.61 11.78
CA GLU A 179 26.71 10.56 11.12
C GLU A 179 25.31 10.51 11.76
N THR A 180 24.55 11.58 11.52
CA THR A 180 23.15 11.73 11.93
C THR A 180 22.19 11.41 10.78
N LEU A 181 21.21 10.55 11.06
CA LEU A 181 20.17 10.15 10.10
C LEU A 181 18.79 10.55 10.65
N LEU A 182 18.02 11.28 9.86
CA LEU A 182 16.60 11.50 10.12
C LEU A 182 15.75 10.50 9.31
N ASP A 183 14.90 9.74 9.99
CA ASP A 183 13.92 8.81 9.40
C ASP A 183 12.49 9.37 9.55
N ILE A 184 11.96 9.95 8.46
CA ILE A 184 10.64 10.57 8.41
C ILE A 184 9.59 9.49 8.13
N GLY A 185 8.72 9.24 9.11
CA GLY A 185 7.74 8.15 9.04
C GLY A 185 8.37 6.81 9.45
N CYS A 186 9.03 6.77 10.60
CA CYS A 186 9.88 5.65 11.02
C CYS A 186 9.13 4.35 11.36
N GLY A 187 7.79 4.36 11.37
CA GLY A 187 6.95 3.19 11.67
C GLY A 187 7.33 2.53 13.00
N TRP A 188 7.52 1.20 12.98
CA TRP A 188 7.98 0.42 14.13
C TRP A 188 9.51 0.47 14.36
N GLY A 189 10.20 1.46 13.80
CA GLY A 189 11.63 1.69 13.99
C GLY A 189 12.56 0.70 13.28
N GLY A 190 12.04 -0.11 12.35
CA GLY A 190 12.81 -1.17 11.69
C GLY A 190 14.01 -0.66 10.89
N LEU A 191 13.86 0.44 10.14
CA LEU A 191 14.97 1.09 9.43
C LEU A 191 15.94 1.79 10.40
N ALA A 192 15.40 2.53 11.37
CA ALA A 192 16.22 3.20 12.38
C ALA A 192 17.13 2.22 13.15
N LYS A 193 16.56 1.09 13.60
CA LYS A 193 17.31 -0.01 14.23
C LYS A 193 18.40 -0.54 13.30
N PHE A 194 18.04 -0.86 12.05
CA PHE A 194 18.95 -1.44 11.07
C PHE A 194 20.14 -0.50 10.79
N ALA A 195 19.88 0.79 10.57
CA ALA A 195 20.93 1.78 10.28
C ALA A 195 21.86 1.97 11.49
N ALA A 196 21.31 2.09 12.71
CA ALA A 196 22.11 2.22 13.91
C ALA A 196 23.02 1.00 14.15
N GLU A 197 22.48 -0.22 13.99
CA GLU A 197 23.24 -1.46 14.22
C GLU A 197 24.31 -1.72 13.16
N ARG A 198 23.98 -1.54 11.86
CA ARG A 198 24.90 -1.91 10.76
C ARG A 198 25.85 -0.80 10.35
N TYR A 199 25.40 0.44 10.40
CA TYR A 199 26.14 1.58 9.86
C TYR A 199 26.67 2.50 10.97
N GLY A 200 26.32 2.25 12.23
CA GLY A 200 26.85 2.98 13.39
C GLY A 200 26.46 4.46 13.39
N VAL A 201 25.33 4.81 12.76
CA VAL A 201 24.78 6.17 12.73
C VAL A 201 23.91 6.44 13.95
N LYS A 202 23.72 7.72 14.28
CA LYS A 202 22.74 8.18 15.26
C LYS A 202 21.45 8.49 14.53
N VAL A 203 20.35 7.86 14.91
CA VAL A 203 19.08 8.01 14.19
C VAL A 203 18.06 8.79 15.01
N THR A 204 17.44 9.78 14.39
CA THR A 204 16.19 10.37 14.89
C THR A 204 15.06 9.90 13.98
N GLY A 205 14.09 9.18 14.53
CA GLY A 205 12.88 8.75 13.82
C GLY A 205 11.67 9.57 14.26
N VAL A 206 10.78 9.90 13.34
CA VAL A 206 9.51 10.57 13.65
C VAL A 206 8.32 9.75 13.18
N THR A 207 7.29 9.64 14.02
CA THR A 207 5.99 9.04 13.68
C THR A 207 4.84 9.84 14.32
N VAL A 208 3.64 9.69 13.76
CA VAL A 208 2.38 10.24 14.32
C VAL A 208 1.54 9.18 15.04
N SER A 209 1.93 7.90 14.97
CA SER A 209 1.23 6.79 15.65
C SER A 209 1.85 6.51 17.02
N LYS A 210 1.00 6.47 18.05
CA LYS A 210 1.42 6.14 19.43
C LYS A 210 1.73 4.66 19.58
N GLU A 211 0.95 3.83 18.91
CA GLU A 211 1.01 2.38 18.93
C GLU A 211 2.30 1.88 18.28
N GLN A 212 2.66 2.46 17.11
CA GLN A 212 3.94 2.20 16.46
C GLN A 212 5.10 2.64 17.34
N LEU A 213 5.04 3.83 17.92
CA LEU A 213 6.11 4.37 18.74
C LEU A 213 6.37 3.51 19.98
N ALA A 214 5.33 3.03 20.66
CA ALA A 214 5.48 2.21 21.86
C ALA A 214 6.26 0.92 21.57
N LEU A 215 5.92 0.20 20.49
CA LEU A 215 6.64 -1.00 20.07
C LEU A 215 8.04 -0.67 19.52
N ALA A 216 8.18 0.45 18.79
CA ALA A 216 9.46 0.87 18.25
C ALA A 216 10.48 1.20 19.35
N GLN A 217 10.04 1.86 20.44
CA GLN A 217 10.89 2.23 21.58
C GLN A 217 11.51 1.00 22.27
N ASP A 218 10.73 -0.07 22.43
CA ASP A 218 11.25 -1.33 22.98
C ASP A 218 12.28 -1.96 22.04
N ARG A 219 11.99 -1.98 20.73
CA ARG A 219 12.85 -2.57 19.70
C ARG A 219 14.20 -1.87 19.52
N VAL A 220 14.30 -0.59 19.83
CA VAL A 220 15.54 0.21 19.68
C VAL A 220 16.29 0.44 20.99
N LYS A 221 15.85 -0.17 22.09
CA LYS A 221 16.45 0.04 23.42
C LYS A 221 17.94 -0.27 23.43
N GLY A 222 18.74 0.69 23.92
CA GLY A 222 20.19 0.56 23.99
C GLY A 222 20.95 0.94 22.71
N LEU A 223 20.24 1.29 21.63
CA LEU A 223 20.83 1.81 20.40
C LEU A 223 20.84 3.35 20.40
N PRO A 224 21.72 3.99 19.59
CA PRO A 224 21.73 5.44 19.41
C PRO A 224 20.56 5.91 18.54
N VAL A 225 19.33 5.61 18.96
CA VAL A 225 18.09 5.91 18.25
C VAL A 225 17.15 6.70 19.16
N GLU A 226 16.73 7.88 18.71
CA GLU A 226 15.72 8.70 19.34
C GLU A 226 14.45 8.66 18.49
N LEU A 227 13.29 8.34 19.10
CA LEU A 227 12.01 8.27 18.39
C LEU A 227 11.03 9.30 18.95
N LEU A 228 10.45 10.10 18.06
CA LEU A 228 9.64 11.27 18.40
C LEU A 228 8.19 11.08 17.93
N LEU A 229 7.23 11.31 18.84
CA LEU A 229 5.81 11.41 18.50
C LEU A 229 5.46 12.86 18.12
N GLN A 230 5.63 13.22 16.86
CA GLN A 230 5.26 14.56 16.39
C GLN A 230 5.04 14.59 14.89
N ASP A 231 4.53 15.73 14.39
CA ASP A 231 4.48 15.97 12.97
C ASP A 231 5.88 16.33 12.45
N TYR A 232 6.29 15.77 11.31
CA TYR A 232 7.60 16.04 10.73
C TYR A 232 7.83 17.53 10.45
N ARG A 233 6.76 18.31 10.22
CA ARG A 233 6.83 19.76 9.94
C ARG A 233 7.29 20.59 11.15
N ASP A 234 7.33 20.02 12.34
CA ASP A 234 7.79 20.69 13.56
C ASP A 234 9.23 20.36 13.93
N LEU A 235 9.84 19.36 13.26
CA LEU A 235 11.20 18.94 13.54
C LEU A 235 12.18 20.11 13.45
N GLN A 236 13.23 20.06 14.26
CA GLN A 236 14.30 21.05 14.26
C GLN A 236 15.66 20.36 14.15
N GLY A 237 16.70 21.15 13.88
CA GLY A 237 18.07 20.67 13.79
C GLY A 237 18.57 20.52 12.36
N THR A 238 19.68 19.81 12.23
CA THR A 238 20.38 19.56 10.97
C THR A 238 20.95 18.15 10.99
N PHE A 239 20.74 17.42 9.90
CA PHE A 239 21.12 16.01 9.76
C PHE A 239 22.03 15.82 8.55
N ASP A 240 22.99 14.91 8.68
CA ASP A 240 23.87 14.54 7.55
C ASP A 240 23.08 13.84 6.45
N LYS A 241 22.07 13.06 6.84
CA LYS A 241 21.26 12.22 5.97
C LYS A 241 19.79 12.28 6.37
N VAL A 242 18.91 12.27 5.37
CA VAL A 242 17.47 12.13 5.57
C VAL A 242 16.97 10.94 4.77
N VAL A 243 16.03 10.19 5.32
CA VAL A 243 15.30 9.13 4.63
C VAL A 243 13.82 9.26 4.93
N SER A 244 13.00 8.91 3.95
CA SER A 244 11.55 8.93 4.07
C SER A 244 10.97 7.77 3.27
N VAL A 245 10.32 6.84 3.96
CA VAL A 245 9.81 5.59 3.37
C VAL A 245 8.32 5.48 3.60
N GLY A 246 7.52 5.48 2.54
CA GLY A 246 6.09 5.19 2.62
C GLY A 246 5.26 6.24 3.37
N MET A 247 5.78 7.46 3.53
CA MET A 247 5.04 8.56 4.16
C MET A 247 4.56 9.61 3.15
N PHE A 248 5.22 9.72 1.99
CA PHE A 248 5.00 10.84 1.07
C PHE A 248 3.64 10.75 0.38
N GLU A 249 3.14 9.53 0.23
CA GLU A 249 1.77 9.17 -0.18
C GLU A 249 0.70 9.82 0.72
N HIS A 250 1.06 10.20 1.95
CA HIS A 250 0.16 10.85 2.92
C HIS A 250 0.35 12.36 3.02
N VAL A 251 1.27 12.96 2.25
CA VAL A 251 1.53 14.40 2.25
C VAL A 251 0.51 15.14 1.38
N GLY A 252 0.20 14.58 0.21
CA GLY A 252 -0.71 15.16 -0.77
C GLY A 252 -0.14 16.39 -1.52
N PRO A 253 -0.58 16.62 -2.77
CA PRO A 253 0.08 17.53 -3.71
C PRO A 253 0.09 19.00 -3.28
N LYS A 254 -0.91 19.43 -2.48
CA LYS A 254 -0.96 20.78 -1.91
C LYS A 254 0.16 21.06 -0.91
N ASN A 255 0.83 20.02 -0.41
CA ASN A 255 1.85 20.13 0.64
C ASN A 255 3.25 19.66 0.16
N TYR A 256 3.42 19.26 -1.11
CA TYR A 256 4.72 18.78 -1.62
C TYR A 256 5.82 19.85 -1.52
N ASP A 257 5.51 21.11 -1.86
CA ASP A 257 6.47 22.22 -1.69
C ASP A 257 6.89 22.38 -0.23
N THR A 258 5.93 22.35 0.71
CA THR A 258 6.21 22.42 2.15
C THR A 258 7.07 21.24 2.61
N TYR A 259 6.79 20.04 2.11
CA TYR A 259 7.55 18.83 2.42
C TYR A 259 9.02 18.97 2.01
N PHE A 260 9.30 19.26 0.74
CA PHE A 260 10.68 19.37 0.25
C PHE A 260 11.42 20.57 0.83
N THR A 261 10.76 21.72 1.04
CA THR A 261 11.36 22.87 1.74
C THR A 261 11.74 22.50 3.17
N HIS A 262 10.90 21.75 3.88
CA HIS A 262 11.20 21.34 5.25
C HIS A 262 12.36 20.33 5.32
N VAL A 263 12.37 19.34 4.43
CA VAL A 263 13.48 18.38 4.32
C VAL A 263 14.79 19.09 3.99
N GLN A 264 14.77 20.05 3.06
CA GLN A 264 15.98 20.80 2.68
C GLN A 264 16.57 21.56 3.86
N ARG A 265 15.72 22.22 4.67
CA ARG A 265 16.13 22.95 5.87
C ARG A 265 16.76 22.05 6.93
N LEU A 266 16.27 20.82 7.06
CA LEU A 266 16.81 19.82 8.00
C LEU A 266 18.08 19.15 7.49
N LEU A 267 18.43 19.28 6.21
CA LEU A 267 19.57 18.62 5.61
C LEU A 267 20.81 19.50 5.67
N ALA A 268 21.95 18.92 6.09
CA ALA A 268 23.23 19.61 6.06
C ALA A 268 23.61 20.04 4.63
N PRO A 269 24.40 21.12 4.43
CA PRO A 269 24.86 21.57 3.12
C PRO A 269 25.48 20.52 2.20
N GLY A 270 26.15 19.51 2.78
CA GLY A 270 26.74 18.37 2.07
C GLY A 270 25.90 17.08 2.17
N GLY A 271 24.70 17.17 2.72
CA GLY A 271 23.85 16.03 3.04
C GLY A 271 23.18 15.39 1.85
N ALA A 272 22.58 14.23 2.11
CA ALA A 272 21.88 13.43 1.11
C ALA A 272 20.50 12.98 1.63
N PHE A 273 19.51 12.94 0.76
CA PHE A 273 18.14 12.58 1.07
C PHE A 273 17.67 11.45 0.13
N LEU A 274 17.11 10.38 0.69
CA LEU A 274 16.45 9.34 -0.07
C LEU A 274 14.94 9.36 0.17
N LEU A 275 14.19 9.63 -0.89
CA LEU A 275 12.73 9.50 -0.92
C LEU A 275 12.36 8.12 -1.47
N HIS A 276 11.68 7.30 -0.67
CA HIS A 276 11.10 6.03 -1.10
C HIS A 276 9.57 6.14 -1.05
N THR A 277 8.93 6.10 -2.22
CA THR A 277 7.48 6.34 -2.37
C THR A 277 6.90 5.47 -3.46
N ILE A 278 5.67 5.00 -3.24
CA ILE A 278 4.78 4.55 -4.31
C ILE A 278 4.52 5.74 -5.24
N GLY A 279 4.41 5.48 -6.53
CA GLY A 279 4.08 6.46 -7.54
C GLY A 279 3.08 5.91 -8.54
N ILE A 280 2.61 6.80 -9.42
CA ILE A 280 1.74 6.45 -10.55
C ILE A 280 2.36 6.93 -11.86
N ALA A 281 2.17 6.16 -12.93
CA ALA A 281 2.77 6.46 -14.24
C ALA A 281 2.31 7.81 -14.83
N SER A 282 1.11 8.27 -14.50
CA SER A 282 0.54 9.53 -14.99
C SER A 282 -0.19 10.27 -13.87
N THR A 283 -0.04 11.60 -13.82
CA THR A 283 -0.70 12.45 -12.81
C THR A 283 -2.20 12.19 -12.78
N SER A 284 -2.68 11.68 -11.64
CA SER A 284 -4.10 11.51 -11.36
C SER A 284 -4.57 12.58 -10.39
N GLN A 285 -5.82 13.02 -10.50
CA GLN A 285 -6.44 13.98 -9.57
C GLN A 285 -7.17 13.30 -8.40
N SER A 286 -7.54 12.03 -8.54
CA SER A 286 -8.23 11.24 -7.50
C SER A 286 -7.39 10.08 -6.97
N THR A 287 -7.85 9.50 -5.87
CA THR A 287 -7.45 8.19 -5.35
C THR A 287 -8.62 7.24 -5.56
N ASP A 288 -8.38 5.94 -5.63
CA ASP A 288 -9.47 4.97 -5.70
C ASP A 288 -10.39 5.13 -4.46
N PRO A 289 -11.71 5.26 -4.64
CA PRO A 289 -12.65 5.46 -3.53
C PRO A 289 -12.68 4.34 -2.49
N TRP A 290 -12.47 3.08 -2.87
CA TRP A 290 -12.44 1.98 -1.92
C TRP A 290 -11.18 2.04 -1.07
N ILE A 291 -10.02 2.27 -1.70
CA ILE A 291 -8.75 2.47 -1.01
C ILE A 291 -8.82 3.68 -0.07
N ASP A 292 -9.37 4.82 -0.52
CA ASP A 292 -9.51 6.01 0.34
C ASP A 292 -10.40 5.72 1.55
N ARG A 293 -11.50 4.98 1.37
CA ARG A 293 -12.44 4.71 2.46
C ARG A 293 -11.94 3.68 3.47
N TYR A 294 -11.35 2.58 2.99
CA TYR A 294 -11.06 1.41 3.83
C TYR A 294 -9.59 1.25 4.17
N VAL A 295 -8.68 1.86 3.40
CA VAL A 295 -7.25 1.53 3.44
C VAL A 295 -6.37 2.73 3.80
N PHE A 296 -6.33 3.72 2.92
CA PHE A 296 -5.51 4.92 3.08
C PHE A 296 -6.35 6.18 2.96
N PRO A 297 -7.10 6.57 4.02
CA PRO A 297 -7.85 7.81 4.02
C PRO A 297 -6.97 9.02 3.72
N ASN A 298 -7.36 9.78 2.70
CA ASN A 298 -6.64 10.93 2.18
C ASN A 298 -5.27 10.60 1.55
N GLY A 299 -4.98 9.33 1.29
CA GLY A 299 -3.78 8.90 0.57
C GLY A 299 -3.79 9.45 -0.86
N LYS A 300 -2.62 9.83 -1.38
CA LYS A 300 -2.47 10.35 -2.74
C LYS A 300 -1.12 9.95 -3.31
N LEU A 301 -1.15 9.17 -4.39
CA LEU A 301 0.07 8.76 -5.07
C LEU A 301 0.62 9.90 -5.95
N PRO A 302 1.90 10.26 -5.83
CA PRO A 302 2.53 11.24 -6.69
C PRO A 302 2.84 10.68 -8.09
N SER A 303 2.88 11.55 -9.08
CA SER A 303 3.56 11.26 -10.35
C SER A 303 5.01 11.74 -10.36
N ALA A 304 5.80 11.25 -11.31
CA ALA A 304 7.17 11.71 -11.50
C ALA A 304 7.24 13.22 -11.80
N ARG A 305 6.25 13.75 -12.54
CA ARG A 305 6.12 15.18 -12.81
C ARG A 305 5.95 15.98 -11.52
N GLU A 306 5.05 15.56 -10.64
CA GLU A 306 4.76 16.29 -9.40
C GLU A 306 5.97 16.30 -8.46
N ILE A 307 6.68 15.18 -8.34
CA ILE A 307 7.93 15.09 -7.57
C ILE A 307 8.99 16.00 -8.19
N ALA A 308 9.24 15.89 -9.50
CA ALA A 308 10.27 16.68 -10.17
C ALA A 308 10.01 18.18 -10.04
N THR A 309 8.77 18.63 -10.22
CA THR A 309 8.38 20.03 -10.02
C THR A 309 8.59 20.50 -8.58
N ALA A 310 8.26 19.68 -7.58
CA ALA A 310 8.46 20.05 -6.18
C ALA A 310 9.93 19.98 -5.73
N VAL A 311 10.78 19.23 -6.43
CA VAL A 311 12.23 19.13 -6.17
C VAL A 311 13.04 20.22 -6.88
N GLU A 312 12.56 20.70 -8.04
CA GLU A 312 13.25 21.68 -8.88
C GLU A 312 13.73 22.91 -8.08
N GLY A 313 15.02 23.25 -8.24
CA GLY A 313 15.66 24.35 -7.53
C GLY A 313 15.96 24.12 -6.04
N ARG A 314 15.49 23.02 -5.44
CA ARG A 314 15.72 22.68 -4.03
C ARG A 314 16.79 21.59 -3.84
N PHE A 315 16.77 20.56 -4.67
CA PHE A 315 17.75 19.47 -4.65
C PHE A 315 18.24 19.13 -6.05
N ILE A 316 19.40 18.47 -6.12
CA ILE A 316 19.85 17.77 -7.32
C ILE A 316 19.29 16.36 -7.28
N ILE A 317 18.67 15.91 -8.37
CA ILE A 317 18.24 14.52 -8.54
C ILE A 317 19.44 13.72 -9.05
N GLU A 318 19.97 12.84 -8.21
CA GLU A 318 21.20 12.08 -8.49
C GLU A 318 20.90 10.69 -9.07
N ASP A 319 19.80 10.07 -8.66
CA ASP A 319 19.35 8.76 -9.13
C ASP A 319 17.83 8.64 -8.98
N TRP A 320 17.21 7.88 -9.89
CA TRP A 320 15.81 7.52 -9.81
C TRP A 320 15.66 6.04 -10.15
N HIS A 321 15.50 5.22 -9.12
CA HIS A 321 15.37 3.78 -9.26
C HIS A 321 13.90 3.38 -9.19
N ASN A 322 13.42 2.62 -10.19
CA ASN A 322 12.07 2.05 -10.19
C ASN A 322 12.13 0.53 -10.11
N PHE A 323 11.51 -0.03 -9.07
CA PHE A 323 11.36 -1.47 -8.87
C PHE A 323 9.91 -1.80 -8.47
N GLY A 324 8.93 -1.15 -9.11
CA GLY A 324 7.50 -1.38 -8.84
C GLY A 324 7.05 -2.84 -8.91
N ALA A 325 7.65 -3.64 -9.80
CA ALA A 325 7.35 -5.06 -9.93
C ALA A 325 7.66 -5.87 -8.64
N ASP A 326 8.60 -5.42 -7.82
CA ASP A 326 8.93 -6.07 -6.55
C ASP A 326 7.85 -5.87 -5.49
N TYR A 327 6.98 -4.86 -5.64
CA TYR A 327 5.89 -4.63 -4.69
C TYR A 327 4.79 -5.69 -4.86
N ASP A 328 4.52 -6.16 -6.09
CA ASP A 328 3.65 -7.33 -6.31
C ASP A 328 4.15 -8.53 -5.49
N ARG A 329 5.42 -8.92 -5.66
CA ARG A 329 6.02 -10.02 -4.87
C ARG A 329 5.93 -9.78 -3.35
N THR A 330 6.13 -8.54 -2.92
CA THR A 330 6.01 -8.18 -1.49
C THR A 330 4.58 -8.37 -0.97
N LEU A 331 3.57 -7.91 -1.71
CA LEU A 331 2.15 -8.03 -1.35
C LEU A 331 1.68 -9.49 -1.37
N MET A 332 2.15 -10.29 -2.32
CA MET A 332 1.87 -11.73 -2.35
C MET A 332 2.50 -12.45 -1.16
N ALA A 333 3.75 -12.12 -0.80
CA ALA A 333 4.38 -12.69 0.40
C ALA A 333 3.66 -12.28 1.70
N TRP A 334 3.15 -11.05 1.78
CA TRP A 334 2.29 -10.61 2.89
C TRP A 334 0.99 -11.41 2.94
N TRP A 335 0.33 -11.63 1.79
CA TRP A 335 -0.88 -12.43 1.73
C TRP A 335 -0.64 -13.86 2.23
N GLU A 336 0.39 -14.54 1.71
CA GLU A 336 0.72 -15.93 2.11
C GLU A 336 0.98 -16.06 3.62
N LYS A 337 1.60 -15.05 4.23
CA LYS A 337 1.83 -15.00 5.68
C LYS A 337 0.53 -14.73 6.45
N PHE A 338 -0.25 -13.75 6.01
CA PHE A 338 -1.53 -13.41 6.62
C PHE A 338 -2.52 -14.57 6.57
N GLU A 339 -2.69 -15.20 5.41
CA GLU A 339 -3.61 -16.34 5.22
C GLU A 339 -3.23 -17.52 6.11
N ARG A 340 -1.93 -17.81 6.23
CA ARG A 340 -1.42 -18.86 7.13
C ARG A 340 -1.69 -18.57 8.60
N ALA A 341 -1.63 -17.31 9.01
CA ALA A 341 -1.91 -16.89 10.37
C ALA A 341 -3.40 -16.67 10.66
N TRP A 342 -4.26 -16.65 9.62
CA TRP A 342 -5.68 -16.34 9.76
C TRP A 342 -6.41 -17.16 10.83
N PRO A 343 -6.18 -18.49 10.99
CA PRO A 343 -6.84 -19.26 12.05
C PRO A 343 -6.63 -18.70 13.47
N GLU A 344 -5.52 -18.00 13.73
CA GLU A 344 -5.23 -17.36 15.02
C GLU A 344 -5.84 -15.95 15.14
N LEU A 345 -6.15 -15.32 14.01
CA LEU A 345 -6.70 -13.97 13.91
C LEU A 345 -8.23 -13.97 13.84
N GLU A 346 -8.83 -15.04 13.30
CA GLU A 346 -10.25 -15.11 12.91
C GLU A 346 -11.21 -14.67 14.02
N SER A 347 -10.99 -15.18 15.24
CA SER A 347 -11.86 -14.89 16.40
C SER A 347 -11.94 -13.41 16.78
N ARG A 348 -10.94 -12.60 16.39
CA ARG A 348 -10.87 -11.17 16.71
C ARG A 348 -11.41 -10.26 15.62
N TYR A 349 -11.27 -10.66 14.35
CA TYR A 349 -11.53 -9.78 13.21
C TYR A 349 -12.75 -10.19 12.36
N GLY A 350 -13.07 -11.48 12.31
CA GLY A 350 -14.20 -12.01 11.55
C GLY A 350 -14.02 -11.99 10.02
N THR A 351 -14.94 -12.66 9.33
CA THR A 351 -14.85 -12.93 7.88
C THR A 351 -14.88 -11.67 7.02
N ARG A 352 -15.62 -10.62 7.41
CA ARG A 352 -15.66 -9.38 6.64
C ARG A 352 -14.29 -8.71 6.58
N PHE A 353 -13.55 -8.70 7.70
CA PHE A 353 -12.19 -8.17 7.74
C PHE A 353 -11.25 -9.01 6.87
N TYR A 354 -11.33 -10.35 6.94
CA TYR A 354 -10.55 -11.23 6.07
C TYR A 354 -10.73 -10.89 4.59
N ARG A 355 -11.99 -10.75 4.16
CA ARG A 355 -12.32 -10.38 2.77
C ARG A 355 -11.82 -8.98 2.43
N MET A 356 -12.00 -8.01 3.32
CA MET A 356 -11.43 -6.66 3.12
C MET A 356 -9.91 -6.71 2.95
N TRP A 357 -9.20 -7.45 3.81
CA TRP A 357 -7.75 -7.53 3.82
C TRP A 357 -7.20 -8.27 2.59
N LYS A 358 -7.86 -9.37 2.20
CA LYS A 358 -7.58 -10.08 0.94
C LYS A 358 -7.77 -9.15 -0.25
N TYR A 359 -8.91 -8.47 -0.34
CA TYR A 359 -9.21 -7.55 -1.44
C TYR A 359 -8.15 -6.46 -1.54
N TYR A 360 -7.78 -5.84 -0.42
CA TYR A 360 -6.72 -4.84 -0.35
C TYR A 360 -5.39 -5.35 -0.92
N LEU A 361 -4.88 -6.46 -0.40
CA LEU A 361 -3.58 -6.99 -0.81
C LEU A 361 -3.59 -7.42 -2.28
N MET A 362 -4.66 -8.09 -2.72
CA MET A 362 -4.79 -8.58 -4.10
C MET A 362 -4.98 -7.44 -5.11
N CYS A 363 -5.79 -6.41 -4.81
CA CYS A 363 -5.95 -5.28 -5.71
C CYS A 363 -4.67 -4.46 -5.85
N CYS A 364 -3.92 -4.29 -4.75
CA CYS A 364 -2.62 -3.64 -4.80
C CYS A 364 -1.59 -4.50 -5.56
N ALA A 365 -1.58 -5.83 -5.39
CA ALA A 365 -0.68 -6.71 -6.14
C ALA A 365 -0.95 -6.58 -7.64
N GLY A 366 -2.23 -6.62 -8.04
CA GLY A 366 -2.64 -6.40 -9.42
C GLY A 366 -2.27 -5.01 -9.97
N PHE A 367 -2.33 -3.97 -9.14
CA PHE A 367 -1.90 -2.61 -9.49
C PHE A 367 -0.41 -2.49 -9.82
N PHE A 368 0.46 -3.19 -9.10
CA PHE A 368 1.88 -3.22 -9.42
C PHE A 368 2.19 -4.16 -10.60
N ARG A 369 1.52 -5.30 -10.68
CA ARG A 369 1.66 -6.27 -11.78
C ARG A 369 1.18 -5.73 -13.12
N SER A 370 0.15 -4.87 -13.12
CA SER A 370 -0.33 -4.15 -14.31
C SER A 370 0.65 -3.08 -14.79
N ARG A 371 1.63 -2.70 -13.95
CA ARG A 371 2.57 -1.60 -14.16
C ARG A 371 1.94 -0.21 -14.11
N GLU A 372 0.72 -0.07 -13.59
CA GLU A 372 0.19 1.26 -13.26
C GLU A 372 0.86 1.82 -12.01
N GLY A 373 0.99 0.97 -10.99
CA GLY A 373 1.75 1.24 -9.77
C GLY A 373 3.24 1.25 -10.01
N GLN A 374 3.89 2.30 -9.53
CA GLN A 374 5.34 2.43 -9.52
C GLN A 374 5.84 2.42 -8.08
N LEU A 375 7.09 2.03 -7.91
CA LEU A 375 7.78 2.19 -6.63
C LEU A 375 9.14 2.82 -6.90
N TRP A 376 9.37 3.99 -6.32
CA TRP A 376 10.55 4.78 -6.59
C TRP A 376 11.40 4.95 -5.35
N GLN A 377 12.71 4.80 -5.54
CA GLN A 377 13.71 5.47 -4.71
C GLN A 377 14.31 6.61 -5.51
N VAL A 378 14.11 7.84 -5.05
CA VAL A 378 14.70 9.05 -5.62
C VAL A 378 15.81 9.52 -4.70
N MET A 379 17.03 9.51 -5.21
CA MET A 379 18.20 9.99 -4.50
C MET A 379 18.39 11.48 -4.79
N LEU A 380 18.41 12.27 -3.72
CA LEU A 380 18.46 13.73 -3.77
C LEU A 380 19.66 14.22 -2.95
N THR A 381 20.37 15.24 -3.45
CA THR A 381 21.46 15.87 -2.70
C THR A 381 21.22 17.35 -2.53
N HIS A 382 21.75 17.89 -1.43
CA HIS A 382 21.73 19.33 -1.22
C HIS A 382 22.57 20.03 -2.30
N PRO A 383 22.13 21.15 -2.91
CA PRO A 383 22.85 21.79 -4.03
C PRO A 383 24.27 22.28 -3.70
N GLN A 384 24.61 22.40 -2.41
CA GLN A 384 25.96 22.80 -1.96
C GLN A 384 26.92 21.60 -1.83
N ARG A 385 26.44 20.35 -1.96
CA ARG A 385 27.27 19.15 -1.93
C ARG A 385 28.23 19.15 -3.11
N GLN A 386 29.53 19.02 -2.82
CA GLN A 386 30.59 18.99 -3.84
C GLN A 386 30.93 17.57 -4.31
N ASP A 387 30.75 16.58 -3.43
CA ASP A 387 31.04 15.18 -3.74
C ASP A 387 30.09 14.65 -4.81
N THR A 388 30.64 14.19 -5.94
CA THR A 388 29.87 13.55 -7.00
C THR A 388 29.20 12.28 -6.48
N TYR A 389 27.88 12.17 -6.64
CA TYR A 389 27.17 10.93 -6.40
C TYR A 389 27.37 9.96 -7.57
N ARG A 390 27.61 8.69 -7.26
CA ARG A 390 27.61 7.60 -8.24
C ARG A 390 26.51 6.63 -7.81
N SER A 391 25.54 6.43 -8.71
CA SER A 391 24.41 5.54 -8.45
C SER A 391 24.88 4.14 -8.08
N LEU A 392 24.27 3.60 -7.03
CA LEU A 392 24.43 2.23 -6.57
C LEU A 392 23.16 1.47 -6.95
N ARG A 393 23.34 0.32 -7.61
CA ARG A 393 22.29 -0.65 -7.89
C ARG A 393 22.60 -1.92 -7.12
#